data_AF-A0A380FNL7-F1
#
_entry.id   AF-A0A380FNL7-F1
#
_cell.length_a   1.000
_cell.length_b   1.000
_cell.length_c   1.000
_cell.angle_alpha   90.00
_cell.angle_beta   90.00
_cell.angle_gamma   90.00
#
_symmetry.space_group_name_H-M   'P 1'
#
loop_
_entity.id
_entity.type
_entity.pdbx_description
1 polymer ?
#
loop_
_entity_poly.entity_id
_entity_poly.type
_entity_poly.pdbx_seq_one_letter_code
_entity_poly.pdbx_strand_id
1 'polypeptide(L)'
;MNQRLIFTLKTRQKSKLILAEAIAKELDNLTEDQLVMLKLSIPTNANQYESLINHPNVVRVVALSGGYSREDANALLKQNNGLIASFSRALINDLNVNQSDEEFDKVLGDTIDSIYDASVNKG
;
A
#
# COMPACT_ATOMS: atom_id res chain seq x y z
N MET A 1 -4.20 -4.94 22.07
CA MET A 1 -4.17 -4.04 20.90
C MET A 1 -4.82 -4.79 19.74
N ASN A 2 -6.11 -4.58 19.52
CA ASN A 2 -6.89 -5.33 18.52
C ASN A 2 -6.72 -4.68 17.14
N GLN A 3 -5.55 -4.87 16.52
CA GLN A 3 -5.34 -4.41 15.14
C GLN A 3 -5.99 -5.43 14.18
N ARG A 4 -7.17 -5.12 13.64
CA ARG A 4 -7.77 -5.88 12.54
C ARG A 4 -7.14 -5.41 11.23
N LEU A 5 -6.44 -6.33 10.54
CA LEU A 5 -5.92 -6.10 9.20
C LEU A 5 -6.95 -6.57 8.18
N ILE A 6 -7.57 -5.64 7.45
CA ILE A 6 -8.50 -5.95 6.37
C ILE A 6 -7.68 -6.13 5.09
N PHE A 7 -7.70 -7.34 4.52
CA PHE A 7 -7.07 -7.67 3.23
C PHE A 7 -8.11 -7.61 2.11
N THR A 8 -7.73 -7.09 0.94
CA THR A 8 -8.64 -7.00 -0.22
C THR A 8 -8.01 -7.60 -1.48
N LEU A 9 -8.85 -8.22 -2.30
CA LEU A 9 -8.49 -8.91 -3.54
C LEU A 9 -8.43 -7.95 -4.74
N LYS A 10 -7.72 -8.40 -5.79
CA LYS A 10 -7.57 -7.71 -7.07
C LYS A 10 -8.94 -7.46 -7.71
N THR A 11 -9.39 -6.21 -7.76
CA THR A 11 -10.74 -5.86 -8.24
C THR A 11 -10.73 -4.71 -9.25
N ARG A 12 -11.77 -4.65 -10.10
CA ARG A 12 -11.94 -3.65 -11.17
C ARG A 12 -12.21 -2.25 -10.58
N GLN A 13 -11.97 -1.18 -11.34
CA GLN A 13 -12.09 0.22 -10.89
C GLN A 13 -13.36 0.53 -10.10
N LYS A 14 -14.54 0.17 -10.63
CA LYS A 14 -15.84 0.38 -9.95
C LYS A 14 -15.91 -0.32 -8.59
N SER A 15 -15.35 -1.53 -8.48
CA SER A 15 -15.32 -2.28 -7.24
C SER A 15 -14.45 -1.61 -6.18
N LYS A 16 -13.35 -0.97 -6.57
CA LYS A 16 -12.47 -0.25 -5.62
C LYS A 16 -13.14 0.98 -5.01
N LEU A 17 -14.00 1.67 -5.77
CA LEU A 17 -14.76 2.82 -5.27
C LEU A 17 -15.83 2.37 -4.27
N ILE A 18 -16.66 1.41 -4.67
CA ILE A 18 -17.70 0.82 -3.80
C ILE A 18 -17.08 0.28 -2.51
N LEU A 19 -15.92 -0.37 -2.62
CA LEU A 19 -15.20 -0.88 -1.46
C LEU A 19 -14.71 0.24 -0.54
N ALA A 20 -14.18 1.33 -1.07
CA ALA A 20 -13.74 2.46 -0.24
C ALA A 20 -14.92 3.08 0.51
N GLU A 21 -16.07 3.26 -0.16
CA GLU A 21 -17.30 3.76 0.47
C GLU A 21 -17.82 2.80 1.55
N ALA A 22 -17.77 1.49 1.30
CA ALA A 22 -18.16 0.49 2.28
C ALA A 22 -17.23 0.49 3.50
N ILE A 23 -15.92 0.58 3.29
CA ILE A 23 -14.95 0.68 4.38
C ILE A 23 -15.19 1.94 5.19
N ALA A 24 -15.41 3.10 4.56
CA ALA A 24 -15.68 4.35 5.26
C ALA A 24 -16.87 4.21 6.24
N LYS A 25 -17.97 3.59 5.79
CA LYS A 25 -19.14 3.33 6.64
C LYS A 25 -18.84 2.42 7.82
N GLU A 26 -17.98 1.42 7.63
CA GLU A 26 -17.57 0.54 8.74
C GLU A 26 -16.61 1.23 9.71
N LEU A 27 -15.80 2.18 9.23
CA LEU A 27 -14.93 2.99 10.08
C LEU A 27 -15.75 3.93 10.98
N ASP A 28 -16.87 4.48 10.48
CA ASP A 28 -17.78 5.33 11.26
C ASP A 28 -18.44 4.59 12.45
N ASN A 29 -18.44 3.25 12.42
CA ASN A 29 -18.97 2.41 13.50
C ASN A 29 -17.92 2.11 14.60
N LEU A 30 -16.66 2.50 14.40
CA LEU A 30 -15.60 2.26 15.36
C LEU A 30 -15.66 3.27 16.52
N THR A 31 -15.38 2.81 17.73
CA THR A 31 -15.15 3.71 18.87
C THR A 31 -13.77 4.37 18.75
N GLU A 32 -13.56 5.51 19.40
CA GLU A 32 -12.31 6.30 19.28
C GLU A 32 -11.02 5.51 19.63
N ASP A 33 -11.12 4.51 20.50
CA ASP A 33 -10.01 3.64 20.91
C ASP A 33 -9.76 2.46 19.94
N GLN A 34 -10.65 2.25 18.98
CA GLN A 34 -10.53 1.22 17.95
C GLN A 34 -9.78 1.75 16.74
N LEU A 35 -8.47 1.53 16.74
CA LEU A 35 -7.58 1.95 15.66
C LEU A 35 -7.29 0.79 14.69
N VAL A 36 -7.30 1.08 13.39
CA VAL A 36 -7.04 0.10 12.32
C VAL A 36 -5.99 0.57 11.32
N MET A 37 -5.38 -0.40 10.64
CA MET A 37 -4.58 -0.18 9.42
C MET A 37 -5.28 -0.86 8.25
N LEU A 38 -5.31 -0.19 7.10
CA LEU A 38 -5.96 -0.71 5.90
C LEU A 38 -4.90 -1.12 4.88
N LYS A 39 -4.91 -2.38 4.45
CA LYS A 39 -4.05 -2.87 3.37
C LYS A 39 -4.87 -3.09 2.09
N LEU A 40 -4.75 -2.17 1.15
CA LEU A 40 -5.58 -2.12 -0.05
C LEU A 40 -4.76 -2.32 -1.32
N SER A 41 -5.42 -2.68 -2.43
CA SER A 41 -4.81 -2.57 -3.76
C SER A 41 -4.54 -1.10 -4.09
N ILE A 42 -3.50 -0.79 -4.86
CA ILE A 42 -3.26 0.57 -5.38
C ILE A 42 -4.54 1.08 -6.07
N PRO A 43 -5.02 2.31 -5.78
CA PRO A 43 -6.26 2.82 -6.34
C PRO A 43 -6.13 3.01 -7.86
N THR A 44 -7.27 3.05 -8.56
CA THR A 44 -7.27 3.29 -10.00
C THR A 44 -7.20 4.78 -10.32
N ASN A 45 -7.83 5.62 -9.51
CA ASN A 45 -7.74 7.07 -9.61
C ASN A 45 -6.80 7.60 -8.51
N ALA A 46 -5.97 8.59 -8.83
CA ALA A 46 -5.12 9.26 -7.84
C ALA A 46 -5.97 9.79 -6.66
N ASN A 47 -5.46 9.61 -5.44
CA ASN A 47 -6.06 10.07 -4.17
C ASN A 47 -7.47 9.51 -3.87
N GLN A 48 -7.91 8.44 -4.55
CA GLN A 48 -9.23 7.83 -4.31
C GLN A 48 -9.47 7.40 -2.84
N TYR A 49 -8.42 7.14 -2.08
CA TYR A 49 -8.51 6.72 -0.67
C TYR A 49 -8.24 7.83 0.34
N GLU A 50 -8.22 9.10 -0.08
CA GLU A 50 -7.90 10.23 0.79
C GLU A 50 -8.82 10.33 2.02
N SER A 51 -10.12 10.07 1.87
CA SER A 51 -11.06 10.04 2.99
C SER A 51 -10.74 8.94 4.01
N LEU A 52 -10.29 7.77 3.55
CA LEU A 52 -9.87 6.67 4.43
C LEU A 52 -8.55 6.99 5.14
N ILE A 53 -7.62 7.63 4.44
CA ILE A 53 -6.32 8.05 4.98
C ILE A 53 -6.50 9.08 6.11
N ASN A 54 -7.46 9.98 5.95
CA ASN A 54 -7.71 11.06 6.90
C ASN A 54 -8.70 10.68 8.02
N HIS A 55 -9.21 9.45 8.05
CA HIS A 55 -10.17 9.01 9.06
C HIS A 55 -9.49 8.88 10.44
N PRO A 56 -10.08 9.39 11.54
CA PRO A 56 -9.43 9.41 12.86
C PRO A 56 -9.05 8.02 13.39
N ASN A 57 -9.87 7.00 13.10
CA ASN A 57 -9.60 5.61 13.48
C ASN A 57 -8.61 4.88 12.56
N VAL A 58 -8.09 5.51 11.51
CA VAL A 58 -7.13 4.88 10.58
C VAL A 58 -5.73 5.40 10.89
N VAL A 59 -4.87 4.49 11.37
CA VAL A 59 -3.46 4.81 11.67
C VAL A 59 -2.64 4.99 10.40
N ARG A 60 -2.89 4.10 9.41
CA ARG A 60 -2.22 4.15 8.12
C ARG A 60 -2.98 3.33 7.08
N VAL A 61 -2.96 3.81 5.84
CA VAL A 61 -3.32 3.02 4.67
C VAL A 61 -2.04 2.61 3.95
N VAL A 62 -1.92 1.31 3.67
CA VAL A 62 -0.78 0.73 2.96
C VAL A 62 -1.25 -0.02 1.71
N ALA A 63 -0.43 0.00 0.66
CA ALA A 63 -0.76 -0.57 -0.63
C ALA A 63 -0.01 -1.87 -0.91
N LEU A 64 -0.72 -2.91 -1.36
CA LEU A 64 -0.10 -4.10 -1.96
C LEU A 64 0.19 -3.86 -3.44
N SER A 65 1.28 -4.45 -3.97
CA SER A 65 1.68 -4.28 -5.37
C SER A 65 0.72 -4.94 -6.36
N GLY A 66 -0.12 -5.88 -5.94
CA GLY A 66 -1.26 -6.37 -6.75
C GLY A 66 -0.90 -7.10 -8.07
N GLY A 67 0.39 -7.43 -8.26
CA GLY A 67 0.91 -8.01 -9.50
C GLY A 67 1.46 -6.99 -10.49
N TYR A 68 1.53 -5.71 -10.14
CA TYR A 68 2.37 -4.74 -10.86
C TYR A 68 3.86 -5.07 -10.67
N SER A 69 4.69 -4.66 -11.63
CA SER A 69 6.13 -4.54 -11.41
C SER A 69 6.41 -3.57 -10.27
N ARG A 70 7.61 -3.61 -9.70
CA ARG A 70 8.00 -2.67 -8.64
C ARG A 70 7.95 -1.23 -9.17
N GLU A 71 8.44 -1.02 -10.38
CA GLU A 71 8.53 0.28 -11.05
C GLU A 71 7.13 0.87 -11.28
N ASP A 72 6.20 0.08 -11.83
CA ASP A 72 4.81 0.52 -12.06
C ASP A 72 4.09 0.78 -10.73
N ALA A 73 4.29 -0.09 -9.74
CA ALA A 73 3.69 0.09 -8.42
C ALA A 73 4.20 1.36 -7.73
N ASN A 74 5.51 1.64 -7.82
CA ASN A 74 6.12 2.86 -7.30
C ASN A 74 5.57 4.11 -8.01
N ALA A 75 5.49 4.09 -9.34
CA ALA A 75 4.97 5.21 -10.13
C ALA A 75 3.51 5.54 -9.79
N LEU A 76 2.67 4.52 -9.58
CA LEU A 76 1.28 4.72 -9.15
C LEU A 76 1.21 5.19 -7.70
N LEU A 77 2.08 4.68 -6.82
CA LEU A 77 2.11 5.05 -5.40
C LEU A 77 2.48 6.53 -5.19
N LYS A 78 3.37 7.08 -6.03
CA LYS A 78 3.76 8.51 -6.00
C LYS A 78 2.60 9.46 -6.28
N GLN A 79 1.57 9.02 -6.98
CA GLN A 79 0.38 9.82 -7.30
C GLN A 79 -0.64 9.87 -6.15
N ASN A 80 -0.36 9.21 -5.02
CA ASN A 80 -1.30 9.07 -3.92
C ASN A 80 -0.70 9.63 -2.62
N ASN A 81 -1.23 10.76 -2.19
CA ASN A 81 -0.85 11.43 -0.95
C ASN A 81 -1.21 10.55 0.26
N GLY A 82 -0.28 10.44 1.21
CA GLY A 82 -0.47 9.66 2.44
C GLY A 82 -0.47 8.12 2.29
N LEU A 83 -0.52 7.58 1.07
CA LEU A 83 -0.48 6.14 0.80
C LEU A 83 0.97 5.62 0.74
N ILE A 84 1.28 4.54 1.47
CA ILE A 84 2.63 3.94 1.49
C ILE A 84 2.63 2.49 1.01
N ALA A 85 3.78 1.95 0.65
CA ALA A 85 3.91 0.58 0.21
C ALA A 85 3.80 -0.43 1.37
N SER A 86 3.26 -1.61 1.07
CA SER A 86 3.38 -2.85 1.84
C SER A 86 3.54 -4.02 0.87
N PHE A 87 4.67 -4.00 0.17
CA PHE A 87 5.01 -4.94 -0.89
C PHE A 87 5.64 -6.23 -0.34
N SER A 88 5.39 -7.34 -1.02
CA SER A 88 6.01 -8.65 -0.73
C SER A 88 6.80 -9.10 -1.95
N ARG A 89 6.18 -9.72 -2.95
CA ARG A 89 6.87 -10.10 -4.21
C ARG A 89 7.65 -8.96 -4.85
N ALA A 90 7.07 -7.77 -4.93
CA ALA A 90 7.75 -6.60 -5.51
C ALA A 90 8.97 -6.10 -4.68
N LEU A 91 9.18 -6.59 -3.46
CA LEU A 91 10.38 -6.33 -2.65
C LEU A 91 11.51 -7.33 -2.94
N ILE A 92 11.18 -8.57 -3.31
CA ILE A 92 12.15 -9.68 -3.34
C ILE A 92 12.32 -10.35 -4.71
N ASN A 93 11.54 -9.97 -5.72
CA ASN A 93 11.47 -10.69 -7.00
C ASN A 93 12.78 -10.75 -7.78
N ASP A 94 13.68 -9.79 -7.58
CA ASP A 94 15.00 -9.75 -8.24
C ASP A 94 16.11 -10.41 -7.41
N LEU A 95 15.76 -10.93 -6.23
CA LEU A 95 16.67 -11.67 -5.37
C LEU A 95 16.65 -13.15 -5.73
N ASN A 96 17.82 -13.77 -5.80
CA ASN A 96 17.94 -15.19 -6.11
C ASN A 96 19.17 -15.82 -5.46
N VAL A 97 19.15 -17.15 -5.30
CA VAL A 97 20.16 -17.92 -4.57
C VAL A 97 21.55 -17.93 -5.22
N ASN A 98 21.67 -17.51 -6.48
CA ASN A 98 22.95 -17.52 -7.20
C ASN A 98 23.70 -16.18 -7.13
N GLN A 99 23.10 -15.15 -6.53
CA GLN A 99 23.77 -13.88 -6.30
C GLN A 99 24.90 -14.04 -5.28
N SER A 100 25.96 -13.23 -5.40
CA SER A 100 26.86 -13.03 -4.26
C SER A 100 26.16 -12.24 -3.15
N ASP A 101 26.70 -12.28 -1.94
CA ASP A 101 26.18 -11.50 -0.81
C ASP A 101 26.14 -10.00 -1.16
N GLU A 102 27.18 -9.48 -1.83
CA GLU A 102 27.25 -8.08 -2.25
C GLU A 102 26.18 -7.72 -3.30
N GLU A 103 25.93 -8.60 -4.27
CA GLU A 103 24.89 -8.39 -5.29
C GLU A 103 23.49 -8.43 -4.66
N PHE A 104 23.26 -9.37 -3.76
CA PHE A 104 22.01 -9.50 -3.02
C PHE A 104 21.72 -8.24 -2.21
N ASP A 105 22.68 -7.81 -1.38
CA ASP A 105 22.54 -6.63 -0.53
C ASP A 105 22.33 -5.37 -1.35
N LYS A 106 23.06 -5.24 -2.48
CA LYS A 106 22.88 -4.12 -3.39
C LYS A 106 21.46 -4.08 -3.96
N VAL A 107 20.95 -5.20 -4.50
CA VAL A 107 19.61 -5.24 -5.11
C VAL A 107 18.52 -4.99 -4.07
N LEU A 108 18.67 -5.54 -2.87
CA LEU A 108 17.72 -5.31 -1.78
C LEU A 108 17.74 -3.84 -1.34
N GLY A 109 18.92 -3.24 -1.19
CA GLY A 109 19.08 -1.82 -0.85
C GLY A 109 18.43 -0.91 -1.89
N ASP A 110 18.79 -1.06 -3.17
CA ASP A 110 18.21 -0.29 -4.28
C ASP A 110 16.67 -0.44 -4.31
N THR A 111 16.18 -1.66 -4.05
CA THR A 111 14.74 -1.94 -4.00
C THR A 111 14.06 -1.21 -2.85
N ILE A 112 14.60 -1.28 -1.64
CA ILE A 112 14.08 -0.59 -0.45
C ILE A 112 14.04 0.92 -0.69
N ASP A 113 15.13 1.49 -1.20
CA ASP A 113 15.25 2.94 -1.45
C ASP A 113 14.20 3.41 -2.45
N SER A 114 13.99 2.67 -3.55
CA SER A 114 12.98 3.03 -4.54
C SER A 114 11.54 2.98 -3.99
N ILE A 115 11.23 1.98 -3.15
CA ILE A 115 9.91 1.81 -2.52
C ILE A 115 9.70 2.89 -1.45
N TYR A 116 10.74 3.22 -0.68
CA TYR A 116 10.73 4.27 0.32
C TYR A 116 10.46 5.63 -0.34
N ASP A 117 11.23 5.98 -1.38
CA ASP A 117 11.05 7.20 -2.15
C ASP A 117 9.62 7.32 -2.68
N ALA A 118 9.08 6.26 -3.28
CA ALA A 118 7.69 6.25 -3.75
C ALA A 118 6.65 6.37 -2.62
N SER A 119 6.98 5.92 -1.41
CA SER A 119 6.11 5.99 -0.24
C SER A 119 6.09 7.36 0.41
N VAL A 120 7.20 8.11 0.35
CA VAL A 120 7.37 9.38 1.10
C VAL A 120 7.36 10.61 0.17
N ASN A 121 7.99 10.53 -0.99
CA ASN A 121 8.12 11.64 -1.93
C ASN A 121 7.03 11.55 -3.00
N LYS A 122 5.98 12.35 -2.83
CA LYS A 122 4.83 12.41 -3.72
C LYS A 122 5.05 13.44 -4.83
N GLY A 123 4.51 13.13 -6.01
CA GLY A 123 4.57 13.99 -7.20
C GLY A 123 3.43 15.00 -7.25
#